data_AF-A0A1Y1YFH8-F1
#
_entry.id   AF-A0A1Y1YFH8-F1
#
_cell.length_a   1.000
_cell.length_b   1.000
_cell.length_c   1.000
_cell.angle_alpha   90.00
_cell.angle_beta   90.00
_cell.angle_gamma   90.00
#
_symmetry.space_group_name_H-M   'P 1'
#
loop_
_entity.id
_entity.type
_entity.pdbx_description
1 polymer ?
#
loop_
_entity_poly.entity_id
_entity_poly.type
_entity_poly.pdbx_seq_one_letter_code
_entity_poly.pdbx_strand_id
1 'polypeptide(L)'
;MSRASKLTLAATGLSAIGIVIFVHAAQRSEKAAMHAGVIRDYELQRVKRERQADFEMQRELEKEYRKVQTVSDGGSSTARPPNTDG
;
A
#
# COMPACT_ATOMS: atom_id res chain seq x y z
N MET A 1 -38.51 -13.54 40.12
CA MET A 1 -37.34 -12.78 39.62
C MET A 1 -37.64 -11.29 39.64
N SER A 2 -36.71 -10.47 40.14
CA SER A 2 -36.83 -9.01 40.17
C SER A 2 -36.92 -8.41 38.76
N ARG A 3 -37.64 -7.30 38.61
CA ARG A 3 -37.72 -6.50 37.35
C ARG A 3 -36.33 -6.07 36.87
N ALA A 4 -35.43 -5.74 37.80
CA ALA A 4 -34.07 -5.33 37.50
C ALA A 4 -33.30 -6.44 36.77
N SER A 5 -33.38 -7.68 37.26
CA SER A 5 -32.70 -8.83 36.67
C SER A 5 -33.19 -9.14 35.24
N LYS A 6 -34.49 -8.97 34.98
CA LYS A 6 -35.05 -9.13 33.63
C LYS A 6 -34.55 -8.05 32.66
N LEU A 7 -34.46 -6.81 33.14
CA LEU A 7 -33.96 -5.69 32.36
C LEU A 7 -32.48 -5.90 32.00
N THR A 8 -31.65 -6.31 32.97
CA THR A 8 -30.24 -6.61 32.74
C THR A 8 -30.07 -7.73 31.72
N LEU A 9 -30.84 -8.81 31.83
CA LEU A 9 -30.77 -9.92 30.89
C LEU A 9 -31.13 -9.48 29.46
N ALA A 10 -32.20 -8.69 29.31
CA ALA A 10 -32.60 -8.15 28.01
C ALA A 10 -31.54 -7.20 27.44
N ALA A 11 -30.98 -6.31 28.25
CA ALA A 11 -29.95 -5.37 27.83
C ALA A 11 -28.69 -6.09 27.35
N THR A 12 -28.17 -7.05 28.12
CA THR A 12 -26.98 -7.81 27.72
C THR A 12 -27.23 -8.64 26.47
N GLY A 13 -28.41 -9.24 26.33
CA GLY A 13 -28.79 -9.98 25.12
C GLY A 13 -28.83 -9.08 23.88
N LEU A 14 -29.45 -7.90 23.98
CA LEU A 14 -29.49 -6.92 22.90
C LEU A 14 -28.10 -6.39 22.55
N SER A 15 -27.26 -6.09 23.55
CA SER A 15 -25.87 -5.69 23.32
C SER A 15 -25.09 -6.77 22.57
N ALA A 16 -25.20 -8.04 22.97
CA ALA A 16 -24.51 -9.13 22.29
C ALA A 16 -24.93 -9.25 20.82
N ILE A 17 -26.24 -9.22 20.55
CA ILE A 17 -26.78 -9.24 19.18
C ILE A 17 -26.27 -8.04 18.37
N GLY A 18 -26.27 -6.85 18.98
CA GLY A 18 -25.78 -5.63 18.35
C GLY A 18 -24.31 -5.72 17.94
N ILE A 19 -23.45 -6.24 18.83
CA ILE A 19 -22.03 -6.45 18.52
C ILE A 19 -21.85 -7.42 17.35
N VAL A 20 -22.59 -8.53 17.33
CA VAL A 20 -22.50 -9.52 16.24
C VAL A 20 -22.89 -8.89 14.90
N ILE A 21 -23.98 -8.12 14.86
CA ILE A 21 -24.42 -7.41 13.65
C ILE A 21 -23.35 -6.40 13.21
N PHE A 22 -22.81 -5.62 14.15
CA PHE A 22 -21.79 -4.62 13.88
C PHE A 22 -20.52 -5.25 13.28
N VAL A 23 -20.01 -6.33 13.87
CA VAL A 23 -18.81 -7.03 13.36
C VAL A 23 -19.05 -7.57 11.94
N HIS A 24 -20.21 -8.15 11.66
CA HIS A 24 -20.52 -8.62 10.30
C HIS A 24 -20.58 -7.48 9.29
N ALA A 25 -21.10 -6.31 9.67
CA ALA A 25 -21.08 -5.14 8.81
C ALA A 25 -19.64 -4.65 8.56
N ALA A 26 -18.82 -4.55 9.61
CA ALA A 26 -17.43 -4.12 9.52
C ALA A 26 -16.58 -5.07 8.64
N GLN A 27 -16.71 -6.39 8.86
CA GLN A 27 -16.01 -7.39 8.05
C GLN A 27 -16.36 -7.31 6.56
N ARG A 28 -17.63 -7.02 6.23
CA ARG A 28 -18.04 -6.82 4.83
C ARG A 28 -17.39 -5.58 4.22
N SER A 29 -17.32 -4.47 4.95
CA SER A 29 -16.64 -3.26 4.47
C SER A 29 -15.13 -3.47 4.28
N GLU A 30 -14.48 -4.17 5.21
CA GLU A 30 -13.05 -4.48 5.12
C GLU A 30 -12.75 -5.40 3.93
N LYS A 31 -13.59 -6.42 3.69
CA LYS A 31 -13.44 -7.30 2.53
C LYS A 31 -13.56 -6.54 1.20
N ALA A 32 -14.48 -5.58 1.11
CA ALA A 32 -14.60 -4.73 -0.07
C ALA A 32 -13.34 -3.85 -0.27
N ALA A 33 -12.79 -3.29 0.80
CA ALA A 33 -11.56 -2.51 0.74
C ALA A 33 -10.35 -3.36 0.33
N MET A 34 -10.27 -4.63 0.75
CA MET A 34 -9.21 -5.55 0.35
C MET A 34 -9.22 -5.82 -1.16
N HIS A 35 -10.39 -5.97 -1.78
CA HIS A 35 -10.50 -6.10 -3.24
C HIS A 35 -10.02 -4.84 -3.98
N ALA A 36 -10.31 -3.65 -3.47
CA ALA A 36 -9.81 -2.40 -4.04
C ALA A 36 -8.28 -2.30 -3.94
N GLY A 37 -7.68 -2.77 -2.85
CA GLY A 37 -6.22 -2.85 -2.68
C GLY A 37 -5.56 -3.71 -3.75
N VAL A 38 -6.10 -4.91 -4.02
CA VAL A 38 -5.57 -5.81 -5.05
C VAL A 38 -5.62 -5.19 -6.44
N ILE A 39 -6.74 -4.54 -6.80
CA ILE A 39 -6.89 -3.88 -8.10
C ILE A 39 -5.84 -2.77 -8.27
N ARG A 40 -5.65 -1.95 -7.24
CA ARG A 40 -4.64 -0.88 -7.23
C ARG A 40 -3.22 -1.43 -7.38
N ASP A 41 -2.91 -2.58 -6.76
CA ASP A 41 -1.61 -3.23 -6.90
C ASP A 41 -1.36 -3.74 -8.33
N TYR A 42 -2.39 -4.25 -9.01
CA TYR A 42 -2.27 -4.64 -10.42
C TYR A 42 -1.97 -3.45 -11.33
N GLU A 43 -2.62 -2.32 -11.12
CA GLU A 43 -2.35 -1.08 -11.89
C GLU A 43 -0.91 -0.61 -11.68
N LEU A 44 -0.43 -0.58 -10.43
CA LEU A 44 0.94 -0.23 -10.09
C LEU A 44 1.97 -1.17 -10.73
N GLN A 45 1.66 -2.47 -10.82
CA GLN A 45 2.55 -3.43 -11.49
C GLN A 45 2.63 -3.21 -13.01
N ARG A 46 1.55 -2.75 -13.66
CA ARG A 46 1.58 -2.42 -15.10
C ARG A 46 2.46 -1.20 -15.36
N VAL A 47 2.25 -0.13 -14.60
CA VAL A 47 3.06 1.10 -14.72
C VAL A 47 4.53 0.83 -14.41
N LYS A 48 4.83 -0.02 -13.43
CA LYS A 48 6.22 -0.44 -13.15
C LYS A 48 6.85 -1.15 -14.34
N ARG A 49 6.13 -2.07 -14.99
CA ARG A 49 6.62 -2.78 -16.18
C ARG A 49 6.90 -1.82 -17.35
N GLU A 50 6.01 -0.86 -17.57
CA GLU A 50 6.20 0.16 -18.61
C GLU A 50 7.47 0.98 -18.34
N ARG A 51 7.64 1.50 -17.12
CA ARG A 51 8.85 2.24 -16.74
C ARG A 51 10.14 1.42 -16.83
N GLN A 52 10.05 0.11 -16.57
CA GLN A 52 11.19 -0.78 -16.66
C GLN A 52 11.62 -0.99 -18.11
N ALA A 53 10.65 -1.16 -19.02
CA ALA A 53 10.92 -1.23 -20.46
C ALA A 53 11.50 0.10 -20.98
N ASP A 54 10.97 1.24 -20.53
CA ASP A 54 11.50 2.56 -20.91
C ASP A 54 12.96 2.75 -20.45
N PHE A 55 13.28 2.26 -19.26
CA PHE A 55 14.65 2.31 -18.73
C PHE A 55 15.60 1.40 -19.52
N GLU A 56 15.16 0.19 -19.86
CA GLU A 56 15.96 -0.74 -20.67
C GLU A 56 16.25 -0.18 -22.07
N MET A 57 15.26 0.42 -22.73
CA MET A 57 15.42 1.09 -24.01
C MET A 57 16.42 2.25 -23.92
N GLN A 58 16.30 3.11 -22.90
CA GLN A 58 17.25 4.21 -22.69
C GLN A 58 18.67 3.72 -22.45
N ARG A 59 18.82 2.63 -21.68
CA ARG A 59 20.12 2.02 -21.41
C ARG A 59 20.75 1.43 -22.67
N GLU A 60 19.95 0.85 -23.56
CA GLU A 60 20.44 0.35 -24.85
C GLU A 60 20.86 1.49 -25.78
N LEU A 61 20.06 2.55 -25.87
CA LEU A 61 20.42 3.77 -26.60
C LEU A 61 21.72 4.39 -26.07
N GLU A 62 21.87 4.49 -24.75
CA GLU A 62 23.11 5.02 -24.13
C GLU A 62 24.34 4.19 -24.55
N LYS A 63 24.23 2.85 -24.57
CA LYS A 63 25.32 1.97 -25.02
C LYS A 63 25.68 2.25 -26.47
N GLU A 64 24.70 2.42 -27.35
CA GLU A 64 24.95 2.74 -28.76
C GLU A 64 25.63 4.11 -28.91
N TYR A 65 25.16 5.14 -28.21
CA TYR A 65 25.80 6.47 -28.25
C TYR A 65 27.23 6.46 -27.68
N ARG A 66 27.50 5.68 -26.63
CA ARG A 66 28.83 5.56 -26.01
C ARG A 66 29.86 4.88 -26.93
N LYS A 67 29.44 4.12 -27.96
CA LYS A 67 30.35 3.57 -28.98
C LYS A 67 30.97 4.65 -29.87
N VAL A 68 30.25 5.76 -30.05
CA VAL A 68 30.65 6.88 -30.93
C VAL A 68 31.18 8.06 -30.11
N GLN A 69 30.69 8.24 -28.88
CA GLN A 69 31.10 9.33 -27.97
C GLN A 69 31.75 8.80 -26.68
N THR A 70 32.96 9.26 -26.39
CA THR A 70 33.58 9.12 -25.07
C THR A 70 32.93 10.11 -24.10
N VAL A 71 31.96 9.65 -23.31
CA VAL A 71 31.36 10.45 -22.23
C VAL A 71 32.12 10.18 -20.93
N SER A 72 32.68 11.21 -20.29
CA SER A 72 33.20 11.09 -18.92
C SER A 72 32.05 11.04 -17.93
N ASP A 73 32.00 10.03 -17.07
CA ASP A 73 31.06 9.99 -15.94
C ASP A 73 31.40 11.18 -15.04
N GLY A 74 30.57 12.23 -15.09
CA GLY A 74 30.75 13.46 -14.32
C GLY A 74 30.57 13.20 -12.83
N GLY A 75 31.60 12.66 -12.19
CA GLY A 75 31.73 12.58 -10.74
C GLY A 75 31.86 13.99 -10.17
N SER A 76 30.73 14.66 -9.96
CA SER A 76 30.64 15.78 -9.03
C SER A 76 30.05 15.24 -7.73
N SER A 77 30.97 14.99 -6.80
CA SER A 77 30.75 14.75 -5.39
C SER A 77 29.64 15.64 -4.84
N THR A 78 28.42 15.12 -4.69
CA THR A 78 27.44 15.74 -3.81
C THR A 78 27.63 15.10 -2.44
N ALA A 79 28.33 15.84 -1.59
CA ALA A 79 28.65 15.49 -0.22
C ALA A 79 27.41 15.01 0.54
N ARG A 80 27.51 13.83 1.14
CA ARG A 80 26.57 13.34 2.17
C ARG A 80 26.85 14.13 3.45
N PRO A 81 25.95 15.00 3.95
CA PRO A 81 26.14 15.59 5.27
C PRO A 81 26.07 14.48 6.33
N PRO A 82 26.89 14.54 7.40
CA PRO A 82 26.89 13.54 8.46
C PRO A 82 25.53 13.54 9.15
N ASN A 83 24.88 12.37 9.17
CA ASN A 83 23.66 12.14 9.94
C ASN A 83 24.06 12.13 11.42
N THR A 84 23.65 13.15 12.17
CA THR A 84 23.69 13.11 13.63
C THR A 84 22.42 12.41 14.10
N ASP A 85 22.59 11.19 14.60
CA ASP A 85 21.52 10.41 15.24
C ASP A 85 20.92 11.19 16.42
N GLY A 86 19.59 11.18 16.52
CA GLY A 86 18.80 11.63 17.67
C GLY A 86 17.78 10.56 18.04
#